data_AF-A0A3M6GCL3-F1
#
_entry.id   AF-A0A3M6GCL3-F1
#
_cell.length_a   1.000
_cell.length_b   1.000
_cell.length_c   1.000
_cell.angle_alpha   90.00
_cell.angle_beta   90.00
_cell.angle_gamma   90.00
#
_symmetry.space_group_name_H-M   'P 1'
#
loop_
_entity.id
_entity.type
_entity.pdbx_description
1 polymer ?
#
loop_
_entity_poly.entity_id
_entity_poly.type
_entity_poly.pdbx_seq_one_letter_code
_entity_poly.pdbx_strand_id
1 'polypeptide(L)'
;RVQTPGGPLDLKADPFRMADISVSPLILQWDLSPNLFVNAQMQIQTPTGDYDKNRPISPGLNHWTFSPTVNATYISDSGFEVSSSFQTDINTRNPATDYKNGVEYRHEFAVGQHVGPFTLGMGGFYYRQFSDDDAPGLETGNRARVV
;
A
#
# COMPACT_ATOMS: atom_id res chain seq x y z
N ARG A 1 -19.04 -9.18 19.38
CA ARG A 1 -19.81 -10.39 19.04
C ARG A 1 -20.32 -10.31 17.61
N VAL A 2 -19.79 -11.12 16.70
CA VAL A 2 -20.19 -11.15 15.27
C VAL A 2 -21.13 -12.35 15.08
N GLN A 3 -22.31 -12.12 14.49
CA GLN A 3 -23.21 -13.22 14.17
C GLN A 3 -22.69 -13.97 12.94
N THR A 4 -22.57 -15.29 13.06
CA THR A 4 -22.26 -16.18 11.94
C THR A 4 -23.32 -17.29 11.86
N PRO A 5 -23.43 -18.02 10.72
CA PRO A 5 -24.37 -19.14 10.60
C PRO A 5 -24.17 -20.25 11.65
N GLY A 6 -22.98 -20.36 12.24
CA GLY A 6 -22.67 -21.30 13.32
C GLY A 6 -22.93 -20.76 14.73
N GLY A 7 -23.46 -19.55 14.87
CA GLY A 7 -23.70 -18.87 16.15
C GLY A 7 -22.82 -17.63 16.37
N PRO A 8 -23.05 -16.89 17.46
CA PRO A 8 -22.33 -15.67 17.75
C PRO A 8 -20.88 -15.95 18.20
N LEU A 9 -19.90 -15.47 17.44
CA LEU A 9 -18.49 -15.49 17.84
C LEU A 9 -18.18 -14.26 18.69
N ASP A 10 -17.59 -14.46 19.87
CA ASP A 10 -17.10 -13.36 20.71
C ASP A 10 -15.67 -12.99 20.30
N LEU A 11 -15.59 -12.06 19.35
CA LEU A 11 -14.35 -11.54 18.82
C LEU A 11 -13.95 -10.29 19.59
N LYS A 12 -12.77 -10.32 20.23
CA LYS A 12 -12.13 -9.16 20.87
C LYS A 12 -10.85 -8.83 20.12
N ALA A 13 -10.59 -7.54 19.91
CA ALA A 13 -9.33 -7.06 19.36
C ALA A 13 -8.80 -5.95 20.27
N ASP A 14 -7.50 -5.98 20.54
CA ASP A 14 -6.74 -4.91 21.16
C ASP A 14 -5.79 -4.37 20.08
N PRO A 15 -6.16 -3.30 19.35
CA PRO A 15 -5.45 -2.88 18.16
C PRO A 15 -4.17 -2.08 18.45
N PHE A 16 -3.91 -1.70 19.71
CA PHE A 16 -2.71 -0.95 20.07
C PHE A 16 -1.52 -1.89 20.26
N ARG A 17 -0.97 -2.37 19.15
CA ARG A 17 0.23 -3.22 19.11
C ARG A 17 1.19 -2.74 18.03
N MET A 18 2.39 -3.31 18.03
CA MET A 18 3.41 -3.03 17.03
C MET A 18 2.97 -3.56 15.66
N ALA A 19 3.03 -2.69 14.64
CA ALA A 19 2.84 -3.07 13.24
C ALA A 19 4.16 -3.56 12.62
N ASP A 20 4.08 -4.05 11.40
CA ASP A 20 5.23 -4.51 10.63
C ASP A 20 6.25 -3.39 10.38
N ILE A 21 7.53 -3.69 10.54
CA ILE A 21 8.62 -2.78 10.18
C ILE A 21 8.74 -2.71 8.66
N SER A 22 8.76 -1.49 8.11
CA SER A 22 9.08 -1.22 6.72
C SER A 22 10.44 -0.57 6.56
N VAL A 23 11.24 -1.06 5.61
CA VAL A 23 12.58 -0.55 5.29
C VAL A 23 12.65 -0.25 3.80
N SER A 24 13.19 0.91 3.44
CA SER A 24 13.50 1.25 2.05
C SER A 24 15.02 1.32 1.89
N PRO A 25 15.71 0.20 1.55
CA PRO A 25 17.17 0.17 1.53
C PRO A 25 17.78 1.04 0.43
N LEU A 26 17.01 1.35 -0.62
CA LEU A 26 17.48 2.14 -1.75
C LEU A 26 16.39 3.10 -2.22
N ILE A 27 16.79 4.36 -2.36
CA ILE A 27 16.03 5.41 -3.02
C ILE A 27 16.99 6.05 -4.03
N LEU A 28 16.62 6.01 -5.30
CA LEU A 28 17.35 6.63 -6.40
C LEU A 28 16.56 7.85 -6.86
N GLN A 29 17.20 9.01 -6.97
CA GLN A 29 16.57 10.24 -7.42
C GLN A 29 17.34 10.87 -8.57
N TRP A 30 16.61 11.40 -9.55
CA TRP A 30 17.11 12.08 -10.73
C TRP A 30 16.37 13.39 -10.95
N ASP A 31 17.15 14.45 -11.14
CA ASP A 31 16.65 15.77 -11.52
C ASP A 31 16.86 15.90 -13.04
N LEU A 32 15.83 15.52 -13.81
CA LEU A 32 15.90 15.45 -15.28
C LEU A 32 15.93 16.85 -15.92
N SER A 33 15.38 17.84 -15.22
CA SER A 33 15.45 19.27 -15.55
C SER A 33 15.26 20.08 -14.25
N PRO A 34 15.45 21.41 -14.26
CA PRO A 34 15.18 22.25 -13.08
C PRO A 34 13.77 22.10 -12.51
N ASN A 35 12.83 21.63 -13.33
CA ASN A 35 11.41 21.55 -13.02
C ASN A 35 10.88 20.11 -12.98
N LEU A 36 11.70 19.08 -13.25
CA LEU A 36 11.24 17.69 -13.35
C LEU A 36 12.10 16.76 -12.52
N PHE A 37 11.48 16.15 -11.51
CA PHE A 37 12.09 15.28 -10.52
C PHE A 37 11.48 13.89 -10.65
N VAL A 38 12.33 12.87 -10.73
CA VAL A 38 11.90 11.47 -10.75
C VAL A 38 12.65 10.73 -9.66
N ASN A 39 11.97 9.88 -8.90
CA ASN A 39 12.64 8.95 -8.00
C ASN A 39 12.09 7.53 -8.18
N ALA A 40 12.92 6.55 -7.84
CA ALA A 40 12.54 5.17 -7.76
C ALA A 40 13.01 4.61 -6.42
N GLN A 41 12.16 3.84 -5.76
CA GLN A 41 12.47 3.25 -4.47
C GLN A 41 11.91 1.83 -4.39
N MET A 42 12.48 1.04 -3.50
CA MET A 42 11.95 -0.27 -3.13
C MET A 42 11.71 -0.25 -1.63
N GLN A 43 10.44 -0.35 -1.22
CA GLN A 43 10.09 -0.58 0.17
C GLN A 43 9.91 -2.07 0.41
N ILE A 44 10.38 -2.55 1.56
CA ILE A 44 10.24 -3.92 2.03
C ILE A 44 9.54 -3.87 3.38
N GLN A 45 8.35 -4.45 3.47
CA GLN A 45 7.65 -4.65 4.73
C GLN A 45 7.96 -6.06 5.25
N THR A 46 8.31 -6.13 6.53
CA THR A 46 8.78 -7.36 7.19
C THR A 46 7.71 -7.91 8.12
N PRO A 47 7.51 -9.24 8.23
CA PRO A 47 6.53 -9.85 9.11
C PRO A 47 7.02 -9.84 10.57
N THR A 48 7.16 -8.66 11.16
CA THR A 48 7.71 -8.43 12.50
C THR A 48 6.68 -7.85 13.47
N GLY A 49 5.52 -7.42 12.98
CA GLY A 49 4.42 -6.91 13.76
C GLY A 49 3.65 -8.01 14.51
N ASP A 50 2.81 -7.58 15.44
CA ASP A 50 1.96 -8.47 16.22
C ASP A 50 0.85 -9.06 15.31
N TYR A 51 0.87 -10.38 15.17
CA TYR A 51 -0.10 -11.11 14.37
C TYR A 51 -0.70 -12.30 15.13
N ASP A 52 -2.02 -12.39 15.13
CA ASP A 52 -2.78 -13.53 15.63
C ASP A 52 -3.87 -13.90 14.62
N LYS A 53 -3.83 -15.13 14.12
CA LYS A 53 -4.79 -15.67 13.15
C LYS A 53 -6.22 -15.80 13.70
N ASN A 54 -6.37 -15.88 15.03
CA ASN A 54 -7.67 -15.99 15.69
C ASN A 54 -8.25 -14.62 16.04
N ARG A 55 -7.47 -13.55 15.83
CA ARG A 55 -7.91 -12.18 16.07
C ARG A 55 -8.45 -11.58 14.77
N PRO A 56 -9.60 -10.88 14.80
CA PRO A 56 -10.23 -10.35 13.58
C PRO A 56 -9.36 -9.37 12.82
N ILE A 57 -8.56 -8.60 13.56
CA ILE A 57 -7.70 -7.55 13.05
C ILE A 57 -6.36 -7.70 13.76
N SER A 58 -5.31 -7.80 12.98
CA SER A 58 -3.92 -7.79 13.45
C SER A 58 -3.19 -6.63 12.76
N PRO A 59 -2.35 -5.87 13.49
CA PRO A 59 -1.56 -4.80 12.89
C PRO A 59 -0.38 -5.32 12.06
N GLY A 60 0.14 -6.51 12.35
CA GLY A 60 1.04 -7.24 11.44
C GLY A 60 0.25 -8.03 10.40
N LEU A 61 0.85 -8.26 9.23
CA LEU A 61 0.28 -9.03 8.13
C LEU A 61 0.82 -10.46 8.08
N ASN A 62 1.94 -10.74 8.76
CA ASN A 62 2.61 -12.04 8.82
C ASN A 62 3.01 -12.61 7.44
N HIS A 63 3.34 -11.72 6.52
CA HIS A 63 4.03 -12.02 5.28
C HIS A 63 4.98 -10.88 4.92
N TRP A 64 5.86 -11.12 3.95
CA TRP A 64 6.68 -10.06 3.36
C TRP A 64 5.90 -9.33 2.28
N THR A 65 6.18 -8.05 2.13
CA THR A 65 5.67 -7.23 1.02
C THR A 65 6.83 -6.49 0.38
N PHE A 66 6.96 -6.59 -0.93
CA PHE A 66 7.93 -5.86 -1.72
C PHE A 66 7.20 -4.85 -2.58
N SER A 67 7.56 -3.58 -2.43
CA SER A 67 6.84 -2.44 -3.00
C SER A 67 7.77 -1.57 -3.85
N PRO A 68 8.15 -2.01 -5.06
CA PRO A 68 8.78 -1.11 -6.03
C PRO A 68 7.85 0.06 -6.34
N THR A 69 8.41 1.26 -6.27
CA THR A 69 7.69 2.52 -6.48
C THR A 69 8.50 3.44 -7.38
N VAL A 70 7.83 4.11 -8.32
CA VAL A 70 8.39 5.18 -9.13
C VAL A 70 7.53 6.42 -8.95
N ASN A 71 8.17 7.54 -8.63
CA ASN A 71 7.53 8.83 -8.46
C ASN A 71 8.04 9.82 -9.50
N ALA A 72 7.16 10.70 -9.96
CA ALA A 72 7.50 11.80 -10.85
C ALA A 72 6.77 13.06 -10.39
N THR A 73 7.50 14.17 -10.28
CA THR A 73 7.00 15.47 -9.88
C THR A 73 7.52 16.53 -10.85
N TYR A 74 6.60 17.29 -11.42
CA TYR A 74 6.90 18.46 -12.23
C TYR A 74 6.45 19.72 -11.50
N ILE A 75 7.33 20.71 -11.37
CA ILE A 75 7.03 22.01 -10.75
C ILE A 75 7.43 23.12 -11.72
N SER A 76 6.47 23.85 -12.26
CA SER A 76 6.75 24.98 -13.16
C SER A 76 7.37 26.17 -12.42
N ASP A 77 7.98 27.08 -13.17
CA ASP A 77 8.53 28.34 -12.62
C ASP A 77 7.45 29.24 -11.98
N SER A 78 6.19 29.08 -12.40
CA SER A 78 5.05 29.76 -11.78
C SER A 78 4.57 29.08 -10.49
N GLY A 79 5.22 27.99 -10.05
CA GLY A 79 4.84 27.22 -8.88
C GLY A 79 3.66 26.26 -9.10
N PHE A 80 3.33 25.90 -10.34
CA PHE A 80 2.32 24.86 -10.59
C PHE A 80 2.98 23.49 -10.49
N GLU A 81 2.44 22.61 -9.65
CA GLU A 81 2.95 21.28 -9.39
C GLU A 81 2.00 20.20 -9.92
N VAL A 82 2.58 19.18 -10.56
CA VAL A 82 1.93 17.90 -10.90
C VAL A 82 2.82 16.78 -10.39
N SER A 83 2.26 15.94 -9.53
CA SER A 83 2.97 14.84 -8.88
C SER A 83 2.22 13.53 -9.09
N SER A 84 2.96 12.44 -9.30
CA SER A 84 2.43 11.11 -9.54
C SER A 84 3.34 10.05 -8.93
N SER A 85 2.74 9.08 -8.25
CA SER A 85 3.40 7.92 -7.62
C SER A 85 2.81 6.64 -8.16
N PHE A 86 3.64 5.71 -8.59
CA PHE A 86 3.24 4.41 -9.10
C PHE A 86 3.89 3.33 -8.25
N GLN A 87 3.08 2.61 -7.48
CA GLN A 87 3.53 1.56 -6.57
C GLN A 87 2.89 0.23 -6.97
N THR A 88 3.69 -0.84 -6.92
CA THR A 88 3.19 -2.22 -7.07
C THR A 88 3.57 -3.01 -5.83
N ASP A 89 2.62 -3.63 -5.16
CA ASP A 89 2.84 -4.44 -3.97
C ASP A 89 2.83 -5.92 -4.32
N ILE A 90 3.93 -6.60 -4.00
CA ILE A 90 4.15 -8.03 -4.24
C ILE A 90 4.26 -8.71 -2.89
N ASN A 91 3.21 -9.47 -2.55
CA ASN A 91 3.07 -10.12 -1.25
C ASN A 91 3.53 -11.58 -1.29
N THR A 92 4.24 -12.03 -0.26
CA THR A 92 4.49 -13.46 -0.04
C THR A 92 3.27 -14.11 0.63
N ARG A 93 3.27 -15.44 0.66
CA ARG A 93 2.22 -16.22 1.34
C ARG A 93 2.35 -16.09 2.86
N ASN A 94 1.23 -15.86 3.54
CA ASN A 94 1.14 -15.93 5.00
C ASN A 94 1.12 -17.41 5.43
N PRO A 95 2.13 -17.90 6.17
CA PRO A 95 2.24 -19.31 6.51
C PRO A 95 1.21 -19.79 7.55
N ALA A 96 0.56 -18.87 8.27
CA ALA A 96 -0.40 -19.22 9.32
C ALA A 96 -1.82 -19.49 8.78
N THR A 97 -2.17 -18.85 7.65
CA THR A 97 -3.48 -18.94 7.00
C THR A 97 -3.42 -19.59 5.63
N ASP A 98 -2.22 -19.78 5.08
CA ASP A 98 -2.00 -20.19 3.70
C ASP A 98 -2.70 -19.24 2.70
N TYR A 99 -2.74 -17.95 3.03
CA TYR A 99 -3.29 -16.89 2.16
C TYR A 99 -2.16 -16.17 1.44
N LYS A 100 -2.34 -15.87 0.16
CA LYS A 100 -1.46 -15.01 -0.61
C LYS A 100 -2.27 -13.94 -1.33
N ASN A 101 -1.99 -12.69 -1.02
CA ASN A 101 -2.57 -11.58 -1.74
C ASN A 101 -2.10 -11.59 -3.19
N GLY A 102 -3.00 -11.22 -4.10
CA GLY A 102 -2.65 -10.91 -5.48
C GLY A 102 -1.70 -9.71 -5.56
N VAL A 103 -1.10 -9.52 -6.74
CA VAL A 103 -0.26 -8.35 -7.02
C VAL A 103 -1.15 -7.12 -7.09
N GLU A 104 -0.86 -6.13 -6.25
CA GLU A 104 -1.64 -4.90 -6.13
C GLU A 104 -0.91 -3.74 -6.79
N TYR A 105 -1.66 -2.82 -7.38
CA TYR A 105 -1.14 -1.61 -7.99
C TYR A 105 -1.87 -0.39 -7.46
N ARG A 106 -1.09 0.61 -7.07
CA ARG A 106 -1.57 1.90 -6.60
C ARG A 106 -0.92 3.01 -7.40
N HIS A 107 -1.75 3.91 -7.90
CA HIS A 107 -1.34 5.14 -8.55
C HIS A 107 -1.92 6.31 -7.78
N GLU A 108 -1.07 7.11 -7.15
CA GLU A 108 -1.47 8.33 -6.45
C GLU A 108 -1.06 9.52 -7.31
N PHE A 109 -1.92 10.52 -7.45
CA PHE A 109 -1.61 11.72 -8.22
C PHE A 109 -2.11 12.96 -7.49
N ALA A 110 -1.41 14.07 -7.68
CA ALA A 110 -1.77 15.35 -7.13
C ALA A 110 -1.44 16.48 -8.11
N VAL A 111 -2.27 17.51 -8.10
CA VAL A 111 -2.03 18.77 -8.80
C VAL A 111 -2.20 19.91 -7.82
N GLY A 112 -1.32 20.89 -7.86
CA GLY A 112 -1.33 21.99 -6.89
C GLY A 112 -0.65 23.24 -7.39
N GLN A 113 -0.87 24.33 -6.67
CA GLN A 113 -0.26 25.62 -6.91
C GLN A 113 0.41 26.09 -5.62
N HIS A 114 1.71 26.38 -5.72
CA HIS A 114 2.49 27.01 -4.68
C HIS A 114 2.14 28.51 -4.62
N VAL A 115 1.75 28.99 -3.44
CA VAL A 115 1.36 30.36 -3.14
C VAL A 115 2.08 30.80 -1.87
N GLY A 116 3.23 31.45 -2.05
CA GLY A 116 4.12 31.79 -0.93
C GLY A 116 4.60 30.53 -0.22
N PRO A 117 4.38 30.37 1.11
CA PRO A 117 4.79 29.18 1.86
C PRO A 117 3.77 28.03 1.82
N PHE A 118 2.64 28.19 1.13
CA PHE A 118 1.56 27.20 1.09
C PHE A 118 1.41 26.57 -0.28
N THR A 119 0.91 25.35 -0.34
CA THR A 119 0.49 24.69 -1.58
C THR A 119 -0.99 24.38 -1.49
N LEU A 120 -1.77 24.86 -2.46
CA LEU A 120 -3.19 24.57 -2.60
C LEU A 120 -3.39 23.61 -3.77
N GLY A 121 -4.08 22.50 -3.57
CA GLY A 121 -4.21 21.49 -4.61
C GLY A 121 -5.27 20.46 -4.35
N MET A 122 -5.35 19.50 -5.27
CA MET A 122 -6.22 18.34 -5.20
C MET A 122 -5.39 17.09 -5.46
N GLY A 123 -5.69 16.03 -4.72
CA GLY A 123 -5.11 14.72 -4.89
C GLY A 123 -6.18 13.68 -5.18
N GLY A 124 -5.76 12.59 -5.82
CA GLY A 124 -6.57 11.41 -6.06
C GLY A 124 -5.70 10.16 -6.06
N PHE A 125 -6.35 9.00 -6.05
CA PHE A 125 -5.67 7.73 -6.16
C PHE A 125 -6.50 6.75 -6.98
N TYR A 126 -5.81 5.86 -7.67
CA TYR A 126 -6.35 4.72 -8.38
C TYR A 126 -5.71 3.46 -7.78
N TYR A 127 -6.55 2.46 -7.49
CA TYR A 127 -6.08 1.19 -6.95
C TYR A 127 -6.66 0.04 -7.76
N ARG A 128 -5.82 -0.94 -8.09
CA ARG A 128 -6.24 -2.14 -8.81
C ARG A 128 -5.38 -3.34 -8.44
N GLN A 129 -6.03 -4.47 -8.21
CA GLN A 129 -5.35 -5.75 -8.13
C GLN A 129 -5.20 -6.38 -9.53
N PHE A 130 -3.98 -6.76 -9.88
CA PHE A 130 -3.64 -7.37 -11.17
C PHE A 130 -3.88 -8.88 -11.18
N SER A 131 -3.55 -9.56 -10.09
CA SER A 131 -3.79 -10.99 -9.94
C SER A 131 -4.81 -11.26 -8.83
N ASP A 132 -5.39 -12.45 -8.86
CA ASP A 132 -6.32 -12.88 -7.82
C ASP A 132 -5.58 -13.20 -6.51
N ASP A 133 -6.30 -13.04 -5.41
CA ASP A 133 -5.92 -13.63 -4.13
C ASP A 133 -6.03 -15.16 -4.17
N ASP A 134 -5.13 -15.85 -3.48
CA ASP A 134 -5.06 -17.31 -3.43
C ASP A 134 -5.05 -17.82 -1.98
N ALA A 135 -6.03 -18.66 -1.61
CA ALA A 135 -6.10 -19.30 -0.30
C ALA A 135 -6.90 -20.61 -0.32
N PRO A 136 -6.76 -21.47 0.70
CA PRO A 136 -7.55 -22.69 0.84
C PRO A 136 -9.06 -22.42 0.79
N GLY A 137 -9.75 -23.06 -0.15
CA GLY A 137 -11.21 -22.95 -0.29
C GLY A 137 -11.70 -21.79 -1.18
N LEU A 138 -10.81 -21.01 -1.79
CA LEU A 138 -11.16 -20.07 -2.86
C LEU A 138 -11.14 -20.80 -4.21
N GLU A 139 -12.32 -21.10 -4.77
CA GLU A 139 -12.45 -21.69 -6.11
C GLU A 139 -12.22 -20.64 -7.22
N THR A 140 -12.54 -19.38 -6.94
CA THR A 140 -12.25 -18.20 -7.76
C THR A 140 -11.67 -17.13 -6.85
N GLY A 141 -10.49 -16.61 -7.17
CA GLY A 141 -9.85 -15.63 -6.31
C GLY A 141 -10.47 -14.22 -6.42
N ASN A 142 -10.22 -13.40 -5.41
CA ASN A 142 -10.82 -12.08 -5.28
C ASN A 142 -9.94 -10.99 -5.88
N ARG A 143 -10.56 -9.91 -6.36
CA ARG A 143 -9.88 -8.67 -6.80
C ARG A 143 -10.56 -7.43 -6.27
N ALA A 144 -9.76 -6.50 -5.74
CA ALA A 144 -10.23 -5.17 -5.38
C ALA A 144 -9.86 -4.11 -6.44
N ARG A 145 -10.74 -3.10 -6.59
CA ARG A 145 -10.51 -1.92 -7.44
C ARG A 145 -11.17 -0.68 -6.84
N VAL A 146 -10.48 0.44 -6.87
CA VAL A 146 -11.01 1.78 -6.59
C VAL A 146 -10.62 2.71 -7.74
N VAL A 147 -11.59 3.48 -8.24
CA VAL A 147 -11.44 4.42 -9.36
C VAL A 147 -11.84 5.81 -8.91
#